data_AF-Q64VL7-F1
#
_entry.id   AF-Q64VL7-F1
#
_cell.length_a   1.000
_cell.length_b   1.000
_cell.length_c   1.000
_cell.angle_alpha   90.00
_cell.angle_beta   90.00
_cell.angle_gamma   90.00
#
_symmetry.space_group_name_H-M   'P 1'
#
loop_
_entity.id
_entity.type
_entity.pdbx_description
1 polymer ?
#
loop_
_entity_poly.entity_id
_entity_poly.type
_entity_poly.pdbx_seq_one_letter_code
_entity_poly.pdbx_strand_id
1 'polypeptide(L)' 'MAQKKSITGVVTDASGESVIGASVVEVGTTNGVITDIDGKFTLMVDPNGKIKVSFVGYQPQTSM' A
#
# COMPACT_ATOMS: atom_id res chain seq x y z
N MET A 1 24.48 3.31 -3.63
CA MET A 1 23.14 3.09 -4.22
C MET A 1 22.24 2.62 -3.08
N ALA A 2 21.09 3.25 -2.84
CA ALA A 2 20.17 2.79 -1.81
C ALA A 2 19.52 1.48 -2.28
N GLN A 3 19.51 0.45 -1.44
CA GLN A 3 18.86 -0.82 -1.77
C GLN A 3 17.36 -0.70 -1.46
N LYS A 4 16.50 -0.98 -2.44
CA LYS A 4 15.06 -1.00 -2.21
C LYS A 4 14.68 -2.10 -1.21
N LYS A 5 13.69 -1.83 -0.37
CA LYS A 5 13.11 -2.76 0.59
C LYS A 5 11.77 -3.26 0.05
N SER A 6 11.53 -4.57 0.15
CA SER A 6 10.20 -5.14 -0.12
C SER A 6 9.30 -4.94 1.10
N ILE A 7 8.15 -4.31 0.90
CA ILE A 7 7.06 -4.23 1.88
C ILE A 7 5.93 -5.10 1.37
N THR A 8 5.45 -5.99 2.23
CA THR A 8 4.27 -6.81 2.01
C THR A 8 3.24 -6.50 3.10
N GLY A 9 1.97 -6.67 2.77
CA GLY A 9 0.90 -6.44 3.73
C GLY A 9 -0.47 -6.83 3.19
N VAL A 10 -1.47 -6.64 4.04
CA VAL A 10 -2.89 -6.82 3.73
C VAL A 10 -3.60 -5.51 4.07
N VAL A 11 -4.41 -5.00 3.15
CA VAL A 11 -5.29 -3.86 3.39
C VAL A 11 -6.64 -4.39 3.83
N THR A 12 -7.08 -3.98 5.01
CA THR A 12 -8.41 -4.29 5.55
C THR A 12 -9.17 -3.01 5.86
N ASP A 13 -10.49 -3.08 5.89
CA ASP A 13 -11.32 -1.99 6.38
C ASP A 13 -11.41 -1.97 7.92
N ALA A 14 -12.24 -1.07 8.45
CA ALA A 14 -12.45 -0.95 9.90
C ALA A 14 -13.16 -2.17 10.53
N SER A 15 -13.85 -2.98 9.73
CA SER A 15 -14.52 -4.22 10.13
C SER A 15 -13.57 -5.42 10.08
N GLY A 16 -12.36 -5.25 9.53
CA GLY A 16 -11.39 -6.32 9.30
C GLY A 16 -11.60 -7.06 7.98
N GLU A 17 -12.47 -6.57 7.10
CA GLU A 17 -12.70 -7.17 5.78
C GLU A 17 -11.60 -6.73 4.80
N SER A 18 -11.08 -7.67 3.99
CA SER A 18 -10.06 -7.39 2.99
C SER A 18 -10.56 -6.40 1.94
N VAL A 19 -9.74 -5.39 1.63
CA VAL A 19 -10.06 -4.39 0.61
C VAL A 19 -9.37 -4.76 -0.69
N ILE A 20 -10.13 -5.36 -1.60
CA ILE A 20 -9.71 -5.59 -2.99
C ILE A 20 -9.67 -4.28 -3.78
N GLY A 21 -8.65 -4.09 -4.61
CA GLY A 21 -8.58 -2.93 -5.50
C GLY A 21 -8.10 -1.63 -4.83
N ALA A 22 -7.61 -1.69 -3.59
CA ALA A 22 -6.98 -0.55 -2.93
C ALA A 22 -5.65 -0.21 -3.60
N SER A 23 -5.40 1.09 -3.77
CA SER A 23 -4.15 1.60 -4.31
C SER A 23 -3.14 1.80 -3.17
N VAL A 24 -1.98 1.17 -3.29
CA VAL A 24 -0.85 1.30 -2.36
C VAL A 24 0.32 1.94 -3.11
N VAL A 25 0.67 3.17 -2.73
CA VAL A 25 1.64 4.00 -3.47
C VAL A 25 2.72 4.51 -2.54
N GLU A 26 3.97 4.45 -2.97
CA GLU A 26 5.08 5.11 -2.28
C GLU A 26 4.94 6.65 -2.39
N VAL A 27 4.96 7.33 -1.25
CA VAL A 27 4.69 8.76 -1.16
C VAL A 27 5.75 9.56 -1.93
N GLY A 28 5.29 10.44 -2.82
CA GLY A 28 6.16 11.29 -3.64
C GLY A 28 6.68 10.62 -4.90
N THR A 29 6.28 9.37 -5.19
CA THR A 29 6.66 8.66 -6.40
C THR A 29 5.41 8.16 -7.16
N THR A 30 5.62 7.60 -8.34
CA THR A 30 4.59 6.88 -9.11
C THR A 30 4.68 5.36 -8.90
N ASN A 31 5.49 4.92 -7.94
CA ASN A 31 5.69 3.50 -7.64
C ASN A 31 4.55 3.03 -6.75
N GLY A 32 3.70 2.15 -7.29
CA GLY A 32 2.55 1.66 -6.57
C GLY A 32 1.98 0.38 -7.17
N VAL A 33 1.14 -0.27 -6.38
CA VAL A 33 0.45 -1.52 -6.72
C VAL A 33 -1.00 -1.44 -6.31
N ILE A 34 -1.81 -2.32 -6.87
CA ILE A 34 -3.21 -2.52 -6.48
C ILE A 34 -3.30 -3.82 -5.68
N THR A 35 -4.10 -3.82 -4.61
CA THR A 35 -4.32 -5.03 -3.81
C THR A 35 -5.10 -6.10 -4.59
N ASP A 36 -4.78 -7.36 -4.32
CA ASP A 36 -5.49 -8.50 -4.89
C ASP A 36 -6.82 -8.79 -4.17
N ILE A 37 -7.46 -9.91 -4.51
CA ILE A 37 -8.76 -10.34 -3.94
C ILE A 37 -8.72 -10.57 -2.43
N ASP A 38 -7.56 -10.90 -1.87
CA ASP A 38 -7.37 -11.08 -0.43
C ASP A 38 -6.96 -9.77 0.26
N GLY A 39 -6.88 -8.66 -0.50
CA GLY A 39 -6.37 -7.37 -0.01
C GLY A 39 -4.84 -7.34 0.10
N LYS A 40 -4.12 -8.35 -0.41
CA LYS A 40 -2.66 -8.45 -0.26
C LYS A 40 -1.95 -7.55 -1.27
N PHE A 41 -0.78 -7.07 -0.89
CA PHE A 41 0.12 -6.35 -1.78
C PHE A 41 1.60 -6.67 -1.50
N THR A 42 2.43 -6.41 -2.51
CA THR A 42 3.90 -6.39 -2.39
C THR A 42 4.43 -5.20 -3.17
N LEU A 43 5.19 -4.33 -2.53
CA LEU A 43 5.75 -3.12 -3.14
C LEU A 43 7.22 -2.95 -2.73
N MET A 44 8.09 -2.70 -3.70
CA MET A 44 9.50 -2.35 -3.44
C MET A 44 9.65 -0.85 -3.29
N VAL A 45 10.02 -0.36 -2.11
CA VAL A 45 10.15 1.06 -1.78
C VAL A 45 11.59 1.41 -1.40
N ASP A 46 11.91 2.69 -1.32
CA ASP A 46 13.16 3.13 -0.71
C ASP A 46 13.18 2.81 0.80
N PRO A 47 14.35 2.62 1.43
CA PRO A 47 14.47 2.23 2.84
C PRO A 47 13.70 3.11 3.83
N ASN A 48 13.52 4.39 3.50
CA ASN A 48 12.80 5.39 4.29
C ASN A 48 11.50 5.85 3.59
N GLY A 49 11.10 5.15 2.53
CA GLY A 49 9.88 5.42 1.78
C GLY A 49 8.66 5.13 2.65
N LYS A 50 7.64 5.98 2.53
CA LYS A 50 6.33 5.77 3.17
C LYS A 50 5.36 5.28 2.12
N ILE A 51 4.39 4.46 2.52
CA ILE A 51 3.31 4.03 1.65
C ILE A 51 2.02 4.76 2.01
N LYS A 52 1.24 5.15 1.01
CA LYS A 52 -0.10 5.69 1.14
C LYS A 52 -1.07 4.69 0.52
N VAL A 53 -2.05 4.26 1.31
CA VAL A 53 -3.16 3.43 0.89
C VAL A 53 -4.36 4.32 0.63
N SER A 54 -5.05 4.10 -0.49
CA SER A 54 -6.27 4.83 -0.84
C SER A 54 -7.24 3.93 -1.61
N PHE A 55 -8.53 4.12 -1.36
CA PHE A 55 -9.60 3.44 -2.06
C PHE A 55 -10.82 4.37 -2.15
N VAL A 56 -11.62 4.22 -3.20
CA VAL A 56 -12.79 5.09 -3.43
C VAL A 56 -13.78 4.89 -2.28
N GLY A 57 -14.23 5.99 -1.67
CA GLY A 57 -15.14 5.95 -0.52
C GLY A 57 -14.46 5.83 0.84
N TYR A 58 -13.12 5.73 0.90
CA TYR A 58 -12.36 5.64 2.15
C TYR A 58 -11.45 6.86 2.35
N GLN A 59 -11.13 7.13 3.61
CA GLN A 59 -10.09 8.10 3.94
C GLN A 59 -8.71 7.50 3.63
N PRO A 60 -7.84 8.20 2.90
CA PRO A 60 -6.48 7.74 2.65
C PRO A 60 -5.69 7.59 3.95
N GLN A 61 -4.90 6.52 4.06
CA GLN A 61 -4.04 6.25 5.21
C GLN A 61 -2.58 6.17 4.77
N THR A 62 -1.66 6.74 5.53
CA THR A 62 -0.21 6.68 5.24
C THR A 62 0.51 5.90 6.33
N SER A 63 1.32 4.91 5.95
CA SER A 63 2.16 4.11 6.84
C SER A 63 3.64 4.27 6.47
N MET A 64 4.51 4.13 7.48
CA MET A 64 5.97 4.08 7.33
C MET A 64 6.46 2.67 7.01
#